data_AF-A0A016VRP4-F1
#
_entry.id   AF-A0A016VRP4-F1
#
_cell.length_a   1.000
_cell.length_b   1.000
_cell.length_c   1.000
_cell.angle_alpha   90.00
_cell.angle_beta   90.00
_cell.angle_gamma   90.00
#
_symmetry.space_group_name_H-M   'P 1'
#
loop_
_entity.id
_entity.type
_entity.pdbx_description
1 polymer ?
#
loop_
_entity_poly.entity_id
_entity_poly.type
_entity_poly.pdbx_seq_one_letter_code
_entity_poly.pdbx_strand_id
1 'polypeptide(L)'
;MRSIPAIQTYDCGLEEGAIRWASQCPTTNSEPSSRNGVGENFKTFPATRFTFDTAAKKSVTEWWKPIRDVNYFENVVVFRPFHDGAPISSFTQVSNMYGSG
;
A
#
# COMPACT_ATOMS: atom_id res chain seq x y z
N MET A 1 2.89 -1.63 23.78
CA MET A 1 3.18 -1.31 22.37
C MET A 1 4.22 -2.31 21.88
N ARG A 2 3.87 -3.20 20.95
CA ARG A 2 4.90 -3.98 20.25
C ARG A 2 5.46 -3.09 19.16
N SER A 3 6.76 -2.86 19.19
CA SER A 3 7.48 -2.05 18.21
C SER A 3 7.16 -2.53 16.80
N ILE A 4 6.70 -1.62 15.93
CA ILE A 4 6.60 -1.88 14.49
C ILE A 4 8.05 -1.93 13.99
N PRO A 5 8.60 -3.08 13.56
CA PRO A 5 9.92 -3.10 12.98
C PRO A 5 9.79 -2.52 11.56
N ALA A 6 9.95 -1.20 11.44
CA ALA A 6 9.95 -0.50 10.16
C ALA A 6 11.32 -0.57 9.49
N ILE A 7 11.83 -1.79 9.26
CA ILE A 7 12.90 -2.00 8.28
C ILE A 7 12.24 -2.73 7.11
N GLN A 8 11.68 -1.95 6.20
CA GLN A 8 11.39 -2.42 4.85
C GLN A 8 12.70 -2.38 4.06
N THR A 9 13.21 -3.53 3.68
CA THR A 9 14.34 -3.62 2.74
C THR A 9 13.80 -3.52 1.32
N TYR A 10 14.50 -2.79 0.47
CA TYR A 10 14.17 -2.75 -0.94
C TYR A 10 14.38 -4.14 -1.56
N ASP A 11 13.37 -4.65 -2.28
CA ASP A 11 13.40 -5.95 -2.94
C ASP A 11 13.18 -5.74 -4.44
N CYS A 12 14.19 -6.08 -5.24
CA CYS A 12 14.14 -5.89 -6.70
C CYS A 12 13.10 -6.80 -7.39
N GLY A 13 12.73 -7.94 -6.80
CA GLY A 13 11.68 -8.80 -7.33
C GLY A 13 10.29 -8.19 -7.13
N LEU A 14 10.07 -7.52 -6.00
CA LEU A 14 8.85 -6.72 -5.79
C LEU A 14 8.79 -5.51 -6.73
N GLU A 15 9.93 -4.85 -6.97
CA GLU A 15 10.03 -3.77 -7.97
C GLU A 15 9.67 -4.26 -9.36
N GLU A 16 10.23 -5.39 -9.81
CA GLU A 16 9.97 -5.94 -11.15
C GLU A 16 8.47 -6.21 -11.37
N GLY A 17 7.80 -6.81 -10.38
CA GLY A 17 6.35 -7.05 -10.42
C GLY A 17 5.55 -5.75 -10.53
N ALA A 18 5.91 -4.73 -9.73
CA ALA A 18 5.27 -3.42 -9.76
C ALA A 18 5.47 -2.70 -11.10
N ILE A 19 6.69 -2.73 -11.66
CA ILE A 19 7.00 -2.16 -12.98
C ILE A 19 6.20 -2.87 -14.08
N ARG A 20 6.16 -4.22 -14.05
CA ARG A 20 5.39 -5.01 -15.02
C ARG A 20 3.91 -4.65 -14.99
N TRP A 21 3.30 -4.46 -13.82
CA TRP A 21 1.90 -4.02 -13.75
C TRP A 21 1.74 -2.57 -14.23
N ALA A 22 2.57 -1.64 -13.72
CA ALA A 22 2.47 -0.21 -14.06
C ALA A 22 2.69 0.07 -15.56
N SER A 23 3.56 -0.69 -16.23
CA SER A 23 3.84 -0.56 -17.67
C SER A 23 2.63 -0.84 -18.58
N GLN A 24 1.59 -1.49 -18.06
CA GLN A 24 0.34 -1.72 -18.78
C GLN A 24 -0.62 -0.51 -18.71
N CYS A 25 -0.21 0.56 -18.01
CA CYS A 25 -1.04 1.75 -17.74
C CYS A 25 -2.42 1.40 -17.13
N PRO A 26 -2.48 0.56 -16.08
CA PRO A 26 -3.75 0.14 -15.49
C PRO A 26 -4.44 1.31 -14.78
N THR A 27 -5.73 1.15 -14.50
CA THR A 27 -6.52 2.09 -13.67
C THR A 27 -6.88 1.51 -12.30
N THR A 28 -6.50 0.25 -12.04
CA THR A 28 -6.78 -0.49 -10.81
C THR A 28 -5.59 -1.33 -10.39
N ASN A 29 -5.68 -1.92 -9.20
CA ASN A 29 -4.75 -2.95 -8.73
C ASN A 29 -4.72 -4.17 -9.64
N SER A 30 -3.61 -4.91 -9.59
CA SER A 30 -3.46 -6.23 -10.19
C SER A 30 -4.27 -7.28 -9.43
N GLU A 31 -4.75 -8.28 -10.18
CA GLU A 31 -5.48 -9.43 -9.63
C GLU A 31 -4.62 -10.16 -8.59
N PRO A 32 -5.14 -10.50 -7.40
CA PRO A 32 -4.36 -11.16 -6.35
C PRO A 32 -3.67 -12.45 -6.82
N SER A 33 -4.30 -13.20 -7.73
CA SER A 33 -3.74 -14.43 -8.32
C SER A 33 -2.49 -14.19 -9.17
N SER A 34 -2.27 -12.96 -9.64
CA SER A 34 -1.07 -12.55 -10.38
C SER A 34 0.11 -12.13 -9.48
N ARG A 35 -0.13 -11.99 -8.17
CA ARG A 35 0.83 -11.52 -7.17
C ARG A 35 0.73 -12.32 -5.86
N ASN A 36 0.78 -13.65 -5.99
CA ASN A 36 0.57 -14.59 -4.89
C ASN A 36 1.46 -14.27 -3.67
N GLY A 37 0.81 -13.97 -2.54
CA GLY A 37 1.49 -13.64 -1.28
C GLY A 37 2.06 -12.21 -1.21
N VAL A 38 1.83 -11.38 -2.23
CA VAL A 38 2.32 -10.00 -2.31
C VAL A 38 1.14 -9.02 -2.23
N GLY A 39 1.21 -8.12 -1.25
CA GLY A 39 0.30 -7.01 -1.13
C GLY A 39 0.60 -5.90 -2.14
N GLU A 40 -0.41 -5.17 -2.61
CA GLU A 40 -0.22 -4.09 -3.59
C GLU A 40 -0.95 -2.81 -3.19
N ASN A 41 -0.20 -1.70 -3.26
CA ASN A 41 -0.71 -0.35 -3.15
C ASN A 41 -0.63 0.34 -4.51
N PHE A 42 -1.74 0.92 -4.95
CA PHE A 42 -1.87 1.48 -6.29
C PHE A 42 -2.30 2.95 -6.27
N LYS A 43 -1.75 3.76 -7.16
CA LYS A 43 -2.15 5.15 -7.36
C LYS A 43 -1.82 5.64 -8.76
N THR A 44 -2.74 6.37 -9.37
CA THR A 44 -2.51 7.08 -10.63
C THR A 44 -2.52 8.59 -10.41
N PHE A 45 -1.76 9.28 -11.25
CA PHE A 45 -1.73 10.73 -11.32
C PHE A 45 -1.74 11.19 -12.78
N PRO A 46 -2.28 12.39 -13.08
CA PRO A 46 -2.11 13.01 -14.39
C PRO A 46 -0.62 13.26 -14.68
N ALA A 47 -0.11 12.72 -15.79
CA ALA A 47 1.31 12.77 -16.15
C ALA A 47 1.86 14.21 -16.28
N THR A 48 1.02 15.18 -16.64
CA THR A 48 1.42 16.59 -16.79
C THR A 48 1.73 17.29 -15.46
N ARG A 49 1.42 16.67 -14.32
CA ARG A 49 1.56 17.28 -12.99
C ARG A 49 2.66 16.67 -12.13
N PHE A 50 3.23 15.52 -12.52
CA PHE A 50 4.15 14.76 -11.68
C PHE A 50 5.29 14.16 -12.48
N THR A 51 6.48 14.18 -11.88
CA THR A 51 7.64 13.37 -12.26
C THR A 51 7.59 12.03 -11.53
N PHE A 52 8.42 11.06 -11.93
CA PHE A 52 8.52 9.77 -11.21
C PHE A 52 8.81 9.95 -9.71
N ASP A 53 9.76 10.81 -9.34
CA ASP A 53 10.11 11.08 -7.94
C ASP A 53 8.94 11.70 -7.15
N THR A 54 8.30 12.72 -7.72
CA THR A 54 7.19 13.42 -7.03
C THR A 54 5.92 12.56 -6.96
N ALA A 55 5.67 11.73 -7.97
CA ALA A 55 4.59 10.75 -7.96
C ALA A 55 4.80 9.70 -6.86
N ALA A 56 6.00 9.14 -6.72
CA ALA A 56 6.31 8.16 -5.68
C ALA A 56 6.08 8.73 -4.27
N LYS A 57 6.61 9.93 -3.98
CA LYS A 57 6.41 10.62 -2.70
C LYS A 57 4.93 10.90 -2.42
N LYS A 58 4.19 11.31 -3.46
CA LYS A 58 2.76 11.59 -3.35
C LYS A 58 1.95 10.32 -3.12
N SER A 59 2.27 9.21 -3.79
CA SER A 59 1.63 7.91 -3.58
C SER A 59 1.67 7.49 -2.12
N VAL A 60 2.86 7.53 -1.50
CA VAL A 60 3.04 7.19 -0.08
C VAL A 60 2.16 8.08 0.81
N THR A 61 2.09 9.37 0.52
CA THR A 61 1.22 10.30 1.25
C THR A 61 -0.25 9.91 1.12
N GLU A 62 -0.72 9.60 -0.10
CA GLU A 62 -2.11 9.21 -0.35
C GLU A 62 -2.46 7.86 0.30
N TRP A 63 -1.53 6.90 0.33
CA TRP A 63 -1.73 5.62 1.00
C TRP A 63 -1.77 5.74 2.52
N TRP A 64 -1.09 6.75 3.09
CA TRP A 64 -1.10 6.99 4.54
C TRP A 64 -2.32 7.79 5.01
N LYS A 65 -2.89 8.67 4.17
CA LYS A 65 -4.04 9.54 4.52
C LYS A 65 -5.18 8.84 5.26
N PRO A 66 -5.64 7.63 4.88
CA PRO A 66 -6.81 6.99 5.49
C PRO A 66 -6.72 6.87 7.01
N ILE A 67 -5.51 6.75 7.59
CA ILE A 67 -5.31 6.72 9.06
C ILE A 67 -5.91 7.94 9.78
N ARG A 68 -6.02 9.08 9.09
CA ARG A 68 -6.46 10.35 9.66
C ARG A 68 -7.98 10.46 9.78
N ASP A 69 -8.71 9.71 8.95
CA ASP A 69 -10.17 9.85 8.82
C ASP A 69 -10.92 8.82 9.68
N VAL A 70 -10.24 7.77 10.14
CA VAL A 70 -10.79 6.73 11.03
C VAL A 70 -10.34 6.94 12.47
N ASN A 71 -11.30 7.22 13.34
CA ASN A 71 -11.11 7.31 14.80
C ASN A 71 -11.03 5.89 15.43
N TYR A 72 -10.13 5.03 14.93
CA TYR A 72 -10.07 3.59 15.28
C TYR A 72 -9.16 3.28 16.49
N PHE A 73 -8.51 4.28 17.08
CA PHE A 73 -7.47 4.10 18.08
C PHE A 73 -7.97 3.88 19.51
N GLU A 74 -9.26 3.67 19.73
CA GLU A 74 -9.72 3.54 21.10
C GLU A 74 -9.17 2.31 21.81
N ASN A 75 -8.92 1.14 21.18
CA ASN A 75 -8.30 0.02 21.94
C ASN A 75 -7.43 -1.05 21.24
N VAL A 76 -7.49 -1.34 19.93
CA VAL A 76 -6.53 -2.28 19.29
C VAL A 76 -6.63 -2.23 17.76
N VAL A 77 -5.51 -1.99 17.07
CA VAL A 77 -5.47 -1.90 15.60
C VAL A 77 -5.14 -3.28 15.02
N VAL A 78 -6.16 -4.14 14.91
CA VAL A 78 -6.03 -5.44 14.22
C VAL A 78 -6.62 -5.31 12.83
N PHE A 79 -5.79 -5.41 11.80
CA PHE A 79 -6.26 -5.57 10.43
C PHE A 79 -7.00 -6.92 10.31
N ARG A 80 -8.18 -6.92 9.69
CA ARG A 80 -9.06 -8.10 9.55
C ARG A 80 -9.45 -8.28 8.09
N PRO A 81 -9.87 -9.47 7.63
CA PRO A 81 -10.19 -9.73 6.23
C PRO A 81 -11.22 -8.77 5.60
N PHE A 82 -12.17 -8.25 6.37
CA PHE A 82 -13.14 -7.27 5.84
C PHE A 82 -12.55 -5.86 5.62
N HIS A 83 -11.31 -5.62 6.04
CA HIS A 83 -10.55 -4.42 5.71
C HIS A 83 -9.77 -4.56 4.40
N ASP A 84 -9.73 -5.76 3.79
CA ASP A 84 -9.15 -5.94 2.46
C ASP A 84 -9.96 -5.14 1.43
N GLY A 85 -9.26 -4.31 0.65
CA GLY A 85 -9.88 -3.40 -0.32
C GLY A 85 -10.54 -2.15 0.30
N ALA A 86 -10.60 -2.02 1.63
CA ALA A 86 -11.04 -0.80 2.28
C ALA A 86 -9.91 0.26 2.27
N PRO A 87 -10.23 1.57 2.36
CA PRO A 87 -9.20 2.64 2.35
C PRO A 87 -8.06 2.42 3.36
N ILE A 88 -8.32 1.75 4.49
CA ILE A 88 -7.30 1.47 5.52
C ILE A 88 -6.25 0.44 5.07
N SER A 89 -6.54 -0.42 4.09
CA SER A 89 -5.62 -1.46 3.59
C SER A 89 -4.31 -0.86 3.07
N SER A 90 -4.38 0.32 2.45
CA SER A 90 -3.17 1.00 1.97
C SER A 90 -2.28 1.49 3.09
N PHE A 91 -2.87 1.95 4.20
CA PHE A 91 -2.13 2.38 5.38
C PHE A 91 -1.51 1.18 6.12
N THR A 92 -2.26 0.10 6.33
CA THR A 92 -1.79 -1.08 7.07
C THR A 92 -0.69 -1.83 6.34
N GLN A 93 -0.65 -1.74 5.00
CA GLN A 93 0.42 -2.33 4.20
C GLN A 93 1.74 -1.56 4.33
N VAL A 94 1.71 -0.22 4.29
CA VAL A 94 2.92 0.61 4.47
C VAL A 94 3.48 0.47 5.90
N SER A 95 2.59 0.30 6.88
CA SER A 95 2.96 0.13 8.29
C SER A 95 3.23 -1.33 8.69
N ASN A 96 3.10 -2.29 7.76
CA ASN A 96 3.24 -3.72 8.00
C ASN A 96 2.44 -4.23 9.22
N MET A 97 1.19 -3.78 9.34
CA MET A 97 0.28 -4.14 10.44
C MET A 97 -0.53 -5.42 10.17
N TYR A 98 -0.13 -6.22 9.19
CA TYR A 98 -0.71 -7.54 8.96
C TYR A 98 -0.38 -8.44 10.15
N GLY A 99 -1.34 -8.58 11.05
CA GLY A 99 -1.25 -9.50 12.17
C GLY A 99 -1.09 -10.92 11.64
N SER A 100 0.03 -11.54 11.99
CA SER A 100 0.17 -13.00 12.01
C SER A 100 -0.85 -13.52 13.01
N GLY A 101 -1.99 -14.00 12.51
CA GLY A 101 -2.87 -14.92 13.22
C GLY A 101 -2.42 -16.34 12.96
#